data_AF-A0A7X9R601-F1
#
_entry.id   AF-A0A7X9R601-F1
#
_cell.length_a   1.000
_cell.length_b   1.000
_cell.length_c   1.000
_cell.angle_alpha   90.00
_cell.angle_beta   90.00
_cell.angle_gamma   90.00
#
_symmetry.space_group_name_H-M   'P 1'
#
loop_
_entity.id
_entity.type
_entity.pdbx_description
1 polymer ?
#
loop_
_entity_poly.entity_id
_entity_poly.type
_entity_poly.pdbx_seq_one_letter_code
_entity_poly.pdbx_strand_id
1 'polypeptide(L)'
;MNKKDLRLYERDDYKMKIRDIYQLPQGEVQDDYALDEWFNTLINKDVTNLDIFDLCRMIKQNIFIELAIDRAIEHLELNPLEGDVYFGQLLEVLFAVDMDKISEHKELLKVILMDVKENVEIDNFMSVEDYNEYKDVVEKFLTKIN
;
A
#
# COMPACT_ATOMS: atom_id res chain seq x y z
N MET A 1 15.30 0.03 18.18
CA MET A 1 15.06 -0.65 16.90
C MET A 1 14.35 -1.97 17.21
N ASN A 2 13.14 -2.15 16.69
CA ASN A 2 12.28 -3.29 17.00
C ASN A 2 12.75 -4.53 16.20
N LYS A 3 12.55 -5.75 16.73
CA LYS A 3 12.77 -7.02 16.02
C LYS A 3 11.95 -7.15 14.72
N LYS A 4 10.86 -6.36 14.55
CA LYS A 4 10.12 -6.26 13.28
C LYS A 4 10.89 -5.45 12.23
N ASP A 5 11.51 -4.32 12.62
CA ASP A 5 12.34 -3.50 11.71
C ASP A 5 13.45 -4.34 11.07
N LEU A 6 14.09 -5.23 11.86
CA LEU A 6 15.18 -6.08 11.37
C LEU A 6 14.75 -7.08 10.27
N ARG A 7 13.51 -7.59 10.30
CA ARG A 7 13.02 -8.56 9.30
C ARG A 7 12.80 -7.95 7.91
N LEU A 8 12.49 -6.65 7.85
CA LEU A 8 12.31 -5.90 6.60
C LEU A 8 13.65 -5.69 5.86
N TYR A 9 14.76 -5.61 6.59
CA TYR A 9 16.10 -5.42 6.03
C TYR A 9 16.84 -6.73 5.69
N GLU A 10 16.25 -7.89 6.00
CA GLU A 10 16.86 -9.21 5.79
C GLU A 10 16.48 -9.87 4.45
N ARG A 11 15.55 -9.30 3.67
CA ARG A 11 15.31 -9.76 2.30
C ARG A 11 16.24 -9.03 1.32
N ASP A 12 17.10 -9.78 0.63
CA ASP A 12 18.13 -9.21 -0.26
C ASP A 12 17.54 -8.45 -1.47
N ASP A 13 16.32 -8.80 -1.90
CA ASP A 13 15.59 -8.13 -2.99
C ASP A 13 15.10 -6.72 -2.61
N TYR A 14 15.00 -6.39 -1.32
CA TYR A 14 14.51 -5.07 -0.89
C TYR A 14 15.49 -3.92 -1.19
N LYS A 15 16.76 -4.24 -1.45
CA LYS A 15 17.80 -3.29 -1.89
C LYS A 15 18.01 -3.27 -3.41
N MET A 16 17.23 -4.05 -4.15
CA MET A 16 17.29 -4.08 -5.59
C MET A 16 16.33 -3.04 -6.18
N LYS A 17 16.70 -2.50 -7.35
CA LYS A 17 15.79 -1.67 -8.12
C LYS A 17 14.65 -2.52 -8.65
N ILE A 18 13.47 -1.92 -8.75
CA ILE A 18 12.28 -2.57 -9.31
C ILE A 18 12.54 -3.11 -10.71
N ARG A 19 13.25 -2.37 -11.58
CA ARG A 19 13.62 -2.86 -12.92
C ARG A 19 14.44 -4.15 -12.90
N ASP A 20 15.28 -4.35 -11.89
CA ASP A 20 16.15 -5.52 -11.81
C ASP A 20 15.36 -6.74 -11.34
N ILE A 21 14.45 -6.54 -10.38
CA ILE A 21 13.51 -7.58 -9.89
C ILE A 21 12.62 -8.09 -11.02
N TYR A 22 12.07 -7.17 -11.81
CA TYR A 22 11.13 -7.48 -12.90
C TYR A 22 11.80 -7.65 -14.27
N GLN A 23 13.14 -7.65 -14.33
CA GLN A 23 13.92 -7.85 -15.56
C GLN A 23 13.51 -6.93 -16.71
N LEU A 24 13.22 -5.66 -16.40
CA LEU A 24 12.78 -4.67 -17.38
C LEU A 24 13.95 -4.22 -18.27
N PRO A 25 13.72 -3.96 -19.57
CA PRO A 25 14.77 -3.50 -20.47
C PRO A 25 15.32 -2.15 -20.01
N GLN A 26 16.62 -1.93 -20.26
CA GLN A 26 17.22 -0.61 -20.05
C GLN A 26 16.78 0.34 -21.16
N GLY A 27 15.97 1.33 -20.79
CA GLY A 27 15.47 2.40 -21.64
C GLY A 27 14.29 3.09 -20.95
N GLU A 28 14.13 4.39 -21.17
CA GLU A 28 12.93 5.12 -20.74
C GLU A 28 11.80 4.82 -21.73
N VAL A 29 10.59 4.60 -21.21
CA VAL A 29 9.39 4.71 -22.04
C VAL A 29 9.31 6.17 -22.50
N GLN A 30 8.87 6.41 -23.73
CA GLN A 30 8.75 7.76 -24.26
C GLN A 30 7.83 8.60 -23.35
N ASP A 31 8.39 9.63 -22.72
CA ASP A 31 7.74 10.46 -21.67
C ASP A 31 6.74 11.48 -22.26
N ASP A 32 5.72 10.99 -22.95
CA ASP A 32 4.68 11.87 -23.51
C ASP A 32 3.58 12.18 -22.46
N TYR A 33 3.52 11.43 -21.35
CA TYR A 33 2.50 11.56 -20.32
C TYR A 33 3.05 11.46 -18.88
N ALA A 34 2.39 12.14 -17.93
CA ALA A 34 2.74 12.13 -16.51
C ALA A 34 2.65 10.75 -15.81
N LEU A 35 2.07 9.74 -16.47
CA LEU A 35 2.12 8.36 -15.99
C LEU A 35 3.42 7.67 -16.39
N ASP A 36 3.93 7.97 -17.59
CA ASP A 36 5.18 7.43 -18.11
C ASP A 36 6.37 8.00 -17.32
N GLU A 37 6.37 9.31 -17.05
CA GLU A 37 7.40 9.97 -16.23
C GLU A 37 7.48 9.36 -14.82
N TRP A 38 6.32 9.13 -14.20
CA TRP A 38 6.25 8.48 -12.90
C TRP A 38 6.74 7.03 -12.97
N PHE A 39 6.32 6.27 -13.98
CA PHE A 39 6.73 4.88 -14.14
C PHE A 39 8.25 4.76 -14.35
N ASN A 40 8.83 5.60 -15.20
CA ASN A 40 10.28 5.66 -15.44
C ASN A 40 11.06 5.98 -14.16
N THR A 41 10.49 6.82 -13.30
CA THR A 41 11.05 7.10 -11.96
C THR A 41 10.89 5.89 -11.03
N LEU A 42 9.70 5.31 -10.96
CA LEU A 42 9.35 4.16 -10.10
C LEU A 42 10.29 2.98 -10.33
N ILE A 43 10.48 2.57 -11.59
CA ILE A 43 11.28 1.37 -11.90
C ILE A 43 12.78 1.54 -11.55
N ASN A 44 13.23 2.76 -11.29
CA ASN A 44 14.58 3.08 -10.83
C ASN A 44 14.73 3.14 -9.32
N LYS A 45 13.63 3.14 -8.56
CA LYS A 45 13.63 3.11 -7.09
C LYS A 45 13.98 1.71 -6.59
N ASP A 46 14.69 1.67 -5.47
CA ASP A 46 14.81 0.46 -4.65
C ASP A 46 13.46 0.21 -3.95
N VAL A 47 13.13 -1.05 -3.67
CA VAL A 47 11.87 -1.41 -3.00
C VAL A 47 11.70 -0.71 -1.65
N THR A 48 12.80 -0.52 -0.91
CA THR A 48 12.78 0.21 0.38
C THR A 48 12.43 1.69 0.24
N ASN A 49 12.60 2.26 -0.96
CA ASN A 49 12.39 3.68 -1.23
C ASN A 49 10.99 3.96 -1.81
N LEU A 50 10.12 2.95 -1.88
CA LEU A 50 8.72 3.12 -2.23
C LEU A 50 7.99 3.92 -1.14
N ASP A 51 7.43 5.05 -1.54
CA ASP A 51 6.62 5.92 -0.69
C ASP A 51 5.11 5.63 -0.84
N ILE A 52 4.28 6.27 -0.02
CA ILE A 52 2.82 6.04 -0.03
C ILE A 52 2.20 6.46 -1.37
N PHE A 53 2.73 7.50 -2.02
CA PHE A 53 2.29 7.92 -3.35
C PHE A 53 2.51 6.81 -4.38
N ASP A 54 3.71 6.20 -4.40
CA ASP A 54 4.01 5.07 -5.27
C ASP A 54 3.07 3.91 -5.01
N LEU A 55 2.87 3.50 -3.75
CA LEU A 55 2.04 2.36 -3.38
C LEU A 55 0.58 2.57 -3.81
N CYS A 56 0.00 3.73 -3.49
CA CYS A 56 -1.34 4.10 -3.92
C CYS A 56 -1.48 4.06 -5.44
N ARG A 57 -0.47 4.56 -6.18
CA ARG A 57 -0.52 4.62 -7.63
C ARG A 57 -0.27 3.26 -8.29
N MET A 58 0.65 2.45 -7.77
CA MET A 58 0.89 1.07 -8.18
C MET A 58 -0.39 0.23 -8.06
N ILE A 59 -1.09 0.32 -6.92
CA ILE A 59 -2.34 -0.40 -6.70
C ILE A 59 -3.42 0.09 -7.68
N LYS A 60 -3.66 1.41 -7.77
CA LYS A 60 -4.67 1.99 -8.68
C LYS A 60 -4.44 1.63 -10.15
N GLN A 61 -3.18 1.55 -10.58
CA GLN A 61 -2.80 1.23 -11.96
C GLN A 61 -2.61 -0.28 -12.19
N ASN A 62 -2.72 -1.10 -11.13
CA ASN A 62 -2.42 -2.53 -11.16
C ASN A 62 -0.99 -2.83 -11.71
N ILE A 63 -0.01 -2.03 -11.32
CA ILE A 63 1.40 -2.13 -11.70
C ILE A 63 2.19 -2.72 -10.53
N PHE A 64 2.95 -3.80 -10.77
CA PHE A 64 3.70 -4.55 -9.74
C PHE A 64 2.84 -4.85 -8.51
N ILE A 65 1.60 -5.29 -8.76
CA ILE A 65 0.52 -5.31 -7.76
C ILE A 65 0.86 -6.14 -6.52
N GLU A 66 1.50 -7.30 -6.66
CA GLU A 66 1.91 -8.14 -5.53
C GLU A 66 2.88 -7.41 -4.60
N LEU A 67 3.91 -6.76 -5.17
CA LEU A 67 4.86 -5.94 -4.41
C LEU A 67 4.16 -4.75 -3.72
N ALA A 68 3.21 -4.13 -4.42
CA ALA A 68 2.46 -3.01 -3.87
C ALA A 68 1.59 -3.43 -2.68
N ILE A 69 0.93 -4.58 -2.76
CA ILE A 69 0.11 -5.15 -1.70
C ILE A 69 0.98 -5.49 -0.48
N ASP A 70 2.08 -6.21 -0.69
CA ASP A 70 3.04 -6.57 0.37
C ASP A 70 3.47 -5.32 1.15
N ARG A 71 3.98 -4.32 0.44
CA ARG A 71 4.50 -3.09 1.04
C ARG A 71 3.38 -2.27 1.67
N ALA A 72 2.20 -2.19 1.06
CA ALA A 72 1.07 -1.47 1.63
C ALA A 72 0.64 -2.06 2.99
N ILE A 73 0.60 -3.39 3.11
CA ILE A 73 0.23 -4.05 4.36
C ILE A 73 1.27 -3.79 5.45
N GLU A 74 2.56 -3.81 5.11
CA GLU A 74 3.63 -3.48 6.05
C GLU A 74 3.49 -2.05 6.61
N HIS A 75 3.09 -1.09 5.78
CA HIS A 75 2.80 0.29 6.23
C HIS A 75 1.53 0.34 7.10
N LEU A 76 0.47 -0.35 6.71
CA LEU A 76 -0.80 -0.38 7.47
C LEU A 76 -0.67 -1.10 8.82
N GLU A 77 0.24 -2.07 8.95
CA GLU A 77 0.60 -2.67 10.26
C GLU A 77 1.20 -1.64 11.23
N LEU A 78 1.84 -0.59 10.72
CA LEU A 78 2.47 0.45 11.53
C LEU A 78 1.51 1.62 11.78
N ASN A 79 0.79 2.03 10.74
CA ASN A 79 -0.17 3.11 10.78
C ASN A 79 -1.32 2.83 9.80
N PRO A 80 -2.51 2.44 10.28
CA PRO A 80 -3.64 2.13 9.40
C PRO A 80 -4.27 3.38 8.74
N LEU A 81 -3.87 4.58 9.17
CA LEU A 81 -4.29 5.86 8.61
C LEU A 81 -3.33 6.38 7.53
N GLU A 82 -2.33 5.59 7.10
CA GLU A 82 -1.45 5.99 6.00
C GLU A 82 -2.22 6.35 4.73
N GLY A 83 -1.72 7.38 4.04
CA GLY A 83 -2.29 7.90 2.81
C GLY A 83 -1.44 9.01 2.22
N ASP A 84 -1.54 9.22 0.91
CA ASP A 84 -0.77 10.23 0.19
C ASP A 84 -1.50 11.58 0.21
N VAL A 85 -2.79 11.58 -0.13
CA VAL A 85 -3.61 12.81 -0.20
C VAL A 85 -4.41 13.05 1.08
N TYR A 86 -4.89 12.00 1.72
CA TYR A 86 -5.71 12.05 2.93
C TYR A 86 -5.51 10.80 3.78
N PHE A 87 -5.80 10.90 5.08
CA PHE A 87 -5.66 9.79 6.02
C PHE A 87 -6.55 8.61 5.66
N GLY A 88 -5.98 7.41 5.68
CA GLY A 88 -6.66 6.16 5.37
C GLY A 88 -6.77 5.84 3.88
N GLN A 89 -6.24 6.70 2.99
CA GLN A 89 -6.27 6.47 1.55
C GLN A 89 -5.66 5.12 1.14
N LEU A 90 -4.55 4.70 1.79
CA LEU A 90 -3.88 3.45 1.41
C LEU A 90 -4.80 2.25 1.65
N LEU A 91 -5.55 2.25 2.75
CA LEU A 91 -6.51 1.20 3.07
C LEU A 91 -7.68 1.18 2.08
N GLU A 92 -8.20 2.35 1.71
CA GLU A 92 -9.28 2.48 0.72
C GLU A 92 -8.87 1.95 -0.66
N VAL A 93 -7.65 2.28 -1.09
CA VAL A 93 -7.11 1.82 -2.37
C VAL A 93 -6.87 0.32 -2.34
N LEU A 94 -6.38 -0.23 -1.22
CA LEU A 94 -6.21 -1.67 -1.04
C LEU A 94 -7.56 -2.40 -1.00
N PHE A 95 -8.60 -1.79 -0.44
CA PHE A 95 -9.96 -2.34 -0.46
C PHE A 95 -10.48 -2.52 -1.90
N ALA A 96 -10.05 -1.72 -2.87
CA ALA A 96 -10.46 -1.87 -4.27
C ALA A 96 -9.84 -3.10 -4.99
N VAL A 97 -8.80 -3.72 -4.43
CA VAL A 97 -8.07 -4.84 -5.05
C VAL A 97 -8.87 -6.13 -5.04
N ASP A 98 -8.84 -6.91 -6.11
CA ASP A 98 -9.54 -8.20 -6.20
C ASP A 98 -9.11 -9.18 -5.09
N MET A 99 -10.06 -9.98 -4.60
CA MET A 99 -9.87 -10.85 -3.43
C MET A 99 -8.82 -11.95 -3.64
N ASP A 100 -8.63 -12.40 -4.87
CA ASP A 100 -7.63 -13.40 -5.23
C ASP A 100 -6.21 -12.90 -4.92
N LYS A 101 -5.92 -11.63 -5.20
CA LYS A 101 -4.60 -11.01 -4.99
C LYS A 101 -4.26 -10.72 -3.53
N ILE A 102 -5.27 -10.56 -2.68
CA ILE A 102 -5.06 -10.29 -1.23
C ILE A 102 -5.33 -11.51 -0.34
N SER A 103 -5.61 -12.66 -0.95
CA SER A 103 -6.02 -13.88 -0.24
C SER A 103 -4.94 -14.38 0.73
N GLU A 104 -3.67 -14.27 0.37
CA GLU A 104 -2.53 -14.68 1.20
C GLU A 104 -2.37 -13.80 2.46
N HIS A 105 -2.90 -12.58 2.43
CA HIS A 105 -2.80 -11.60 3.52
C HIS A 105 -4.06 -11.49 4.38
N LYS A 106 -5.10 -12.27 4.07
CA LYS A 106 -6.43 -12.17 4.70
C LYS A 106 -6.38 -12.11 6.22
N GLU A 107 -5.62 -12.99 6.88
CA GLU A 107 -5.56 -13.03 8.35
C GLU A 107 -4.86 -11.79 8.92
N LEU A 108 -3.79 -11.31 8.28
CA LEU A 108 -3.09 -10.12 8.72
C LEU A 108 -3.95 -8.86 8.53
N LEU A 109 -4.61 -8.73 7.38
CA LEU A 109 -5.57 -7.65 7.12
C LEU A 109 -6.72 -7.67 8.13
N LYS A 110 -7.22 -8.86 8.50
CA LYS A 110 -8.26 -8.97 9.51
C LYS A 110 -7.81 -8.46 10.87
N VAL A 111 -6.57 -8.72 11.28
CA VAL A 111 -6.01 -8.16 12.51
C VAL A 111 -5.94 -6.63 12.46
N ILE A 112 -5.39 -6.07 11.38
CA ILE A 112 -5.29 -4.61 11.20
C ILE A 112 -6.68 -3.96 11.23
N LEU A 113 -7.62 -4.49 10.46
CA LEU A 113 -8.96 -3.92 10.34
C LEU A 113 -9.76 -4.02 11.66
N MET A 114 -9.60 -5.09 12.44
CA MET A 114 -10.24 -5.20 13.75
C MET A 114 -9.65 -4.22 14.76
N ASP A 115 -8.32 -4.04 14.76
CA ASP A 115 -7.66 -3.04 15.60
C ASP A 115 -8.16 -1.62 15.29
N VAL A 116 -8.23 -1.27 14.00
CA VAL A 116 -8.81 0.00 13.55
C VAL A 116 -10.24 0.16 14.03
N LYS A 117 -11.08 -0.87 13.84
CA LYS A 117 -12.50 -0.83 14.21
C LYS A 117 -12.70 -0.55 15.71
N GLU A 118 -11.81 -1.06 16.56
CA GLU A 118 -11.88 -0.91 18.02
C GLU A 118 -11.25 0.40 18.51
N ASN A 119 -10.17 0.86 17.87
CA ASN A 119 -9.28 1.88 18.44
C ASN A 119 -9.23 3.20 17.66
N VAL A 120 -9.81 3.30 16.45
CA VAL A 120 -9.75 4.54 15.67
C VAL A 120 -10.62 5.64 16.29
N GLU A 121 -10.02 6.80 16.56
CA GLU A 121 -10.69 7.95 17.15
C GLU A 121 -10.99 9.04 16.11
N ILE A 122 -12.09 9.77 16.32
CA ILE A 122 -12.52 10.87 15.45
C ILE A 122 -11.52 12.03 15.40
N ASP A 123 -10.75 12.25 16.46
CA ASP A 123 -9.76 13.33 16.55
C ASP A 123 -8.59 13.16 15.54
N ASN A 124 -8.49 11.98 14.90
CA ASN A 124 -7.55 11.74 13.80
C ASN A 124 -8.05 12.28 12.44
N PHE A 125 -9.29 12.77 12.37
CA PHE A 125 -9.96 13.16 11.12
C PHE A 125 -10.32 14.64 11.12
N MET A 126 -10.34 15.23 9.92
CA MET A 126 -10.69 16.64 9.74
C MET A 126 -12.18 16.90 9.95
N SER A 127 -13.02 15.88 9.75
CA SER A 127 -14.46 15.98 9.85
C SER A 127 -15.10 14.67 10.33
N VAL A 128 -16.34 14.77 10.82
CA VAL A 128 -17.18 13.61 11.16
C VAL A 128 -17.50 12.79 9.91
N GLU A 129 -17.56 13.43 8.74
CA GLU A 129 -17.82 12.78 7.45
C GLU A 129 -16.67 11.85 7.08
N ASP A 130 -15.42 12.36 7.08
CA ASP A 130 -14.21 11.60 6.79
C ASP A 130 -14.06 10.39 7.73
N TYR A 131 -14.31 10.60 9.04
CA TYR A 131 -14.29 9.52 10.04
C TYR A 131 -15.32 8.42 9.72
N ASN A 132 -16.54 8.80 9.34
CA ASN A 132 -17.59 7.85 9.01
C ASN A 132 -17.30 7.11 7.69
N GLU A 133 -16.78 7.81 6.68
CA GLU A 133 -16.38 7.20 5.40
C GLU A 133 -15.27 6.17 5.62
N TYR A 134 -14.24 6.52 6.39
CA TYR A 134 -13.16 5.60 6.70
C TYR A 134 -13.67 4.36 7.47
N LYS A 135 -14.55 4.54 8.46
CA LYS A 135 -15.16 3.40 9.17
C LYS A 135 -16.02 2.52 8.27
N ASP A 136 -16.76 3.11 7.34
CA ASP A 136 -17.55 2.37 6.36
C ASP A 136 -16.64 1.53 5.44
N VAL A 137 -15.50 2.08 5.00
CA VAL A 137 -14.47 1.33 4.28
C VAL A 137 -13.96 0.15 5.11
N VAL A 138 -13.63 0.35 6.39
CA VAL A 138 -13.14 -0.72 7.29
C VAL A 138 -14.18 -1.84 7.44
N GLU A 139 -15.44 -1.52 7.66
CA GLU A 139 -16.52 -2.52 7.80
C GLU A 139 -16.77 -3.28 6.50
N LYS A 140 -16.77 -2.59 5.36
CA LYS A 140 -16.89 -3.21 4.04
C LYS A 140 -15.69 -4.10 3.74
N PHE A 141 -14.49 -3.68 4.13
CA PHE A 141 -13.29 -4.48 3.92
C PHE A 141 -13.31 -5.74 4.78
N LEU A 142 -13.67 -5.64 6.06
CA LEU A 142 -13.90 -6.80 6.93
C LEU A 142 -14.93 -7.78 6.34
N THR A 143 -16.00 -7.26 5.74
CA THR A 143 -17.03 -8.07 5.08
C THR A 143 -16.47 -8.76 3.83
N LYS A 144 -15.72 -8.02 3.02
CA LYS A 144 -15.10 -8.51 1.79
C LYS A 144 -14.11 -9.64 2.04
N ILE A 145 -13.32 -9.55 3.12
CA ILE A 145 -12.31 -10.56 3.44
C ILE A 145 -12.84 -11.72 4.29
N ASN A 146 -14.04 -11.66 4.86
CA ASN A 146 -14.57 -12.75 5.70
C ASN A 146 -14.94 -14.00 4.89
#